data_AF-A0A0V0J7H0-F1
#
_entry.id   AF-A0A0V0J7H0-F1
#
_cell.length_a   1.000
_cell.length_b   1.000
_cell.length_c   1.000
_cell.angle_alpha   90.00
_cell.angle_beta   90.00
_cell.angle_gamma   90.00
#
_symmetry.space_group_name_H-M   'P 1'
#
loop_
_entity.id
_entity.type
_entity.pdbx_description
1 polymer ?
#
loop_
_entity_poly.entity_id
_entity_poly.type
_entity_poly.pdbx_seq_one_letter_code
_entity_poly.pdbx_strand_id
1 'polypeptide(L)'
;MSHRVDPKTVRYFESRADIFLKKCSVEERGTYDLESVTLCDPLDSSYSDHLTDLVNRLLLSTEFDSFVVDAITCPLLQCLLIVSSKRLEENFDSICSHILKKSILLKASAADNLAVSAEQSVSLPIGFSNPVAVFFMELIIHLLSGKLFLKFIRKNLLAVEFPVSSTEEGSTPQSRSLVSVLAGHSVACRILRAVVLSFKKSPDLEAFIKALTLPGSNGVSGLRQALDCGQHYLLTALSAACLRLPTEQVQFAFEKSVLEAFGYTLKVKQHDSRFVRSLVSLRSLEDLEKSAGQDNAATCPKNTTSGVDGNVDGDEEETVEENHQVMTESSEYLPFKPQRPLQLEGTGLKALNLTGCLLAEDMLMFALRKPIRLASSLVTLSPQEFYAWSRHYMLHRVIETALTSPAVPVERKRQIYTILLPQLTILAFDVYGSRVVEAVWRASADFPDTRAVREEMAKTCSQCCDRLSTSKYGRFVEKLVSSRAYLDNPVRWRATKLPAEQKKAVSNSAQKKRSSSNSVAKSVPQKRPK
;
A
#
# COMPACT_ATOMS: atom_id res chain seq x y z
N MET A 1 -0.51 -45.12 20.49
CA MET A 1 -1.02 -45.64 19.22
C MET A 1 -0.96 -44.50 18.21
N SER A 2 -0.18 -44.64 17.14
CA SER A 2 0.04 -43.58 16.15
C SER A 2 -1.22 -43.43 15.29
N HIS A 3 -2.02 -42.39 15.55
CA HIS A 3 -3.11 -41.99 14.65
C HIS A 3 -2.50 -41.22 13.47
N ARG A 4 -2.00 -41.97 12.48
CA ARG A 4 -1.75 -41.39 11.15
C ARG A 4 -3.08 -40.90 10.59
N VAL A 5 -3.22 -39.59 10.43
CA VAL A 5 -4.30 -39.00 9.64
C VAL A 5 -4.19 -39.57 8.22
N ASP A 6 -5.20 -40.31 7.78
CA ASP A 6 -5.20 -40.94 6.46
C ASP A 6 -5.21 -39.84 5.38
N PRO A 7 -4.22 -39.82 4.46
CA PRO A 7 -4.19 -38.89 3.33
C PRO A 7 -5.48 -38.92 2.49
N LYS A 8 -6.24 -40.02 2.51
CA LYS A 8 -7.56 -40.11 1.86
C LYS A 8 -8.61 -39.28 2.59
N THR A 9 -8.54 -39.11 3.91
CA THR A 9 -9.43 -38.21 4.67
C THR A 9 -9.15 -36.75 4.34
N VAL A 10 -7.88 -36.40 4.12
CA VAL A 10 -7.46 -35.06 3.66
C VAL A 10 -7.99 -34.75 2.26
N ARG A 11 -7.84 -35.69 1.31
CA ARG A 11 -8.42 -35.56 -0.03
C ARG A 11 -9.95 -35.60 -0.05
N TYR A 12 -10.57 -36.35 0.87
CA TYR A 12 -12.02 -36.42 1.01
C TYR A 12 -12.63 -35.08 1.46
N PHE A 13 -11.93 -34.33 2.31
CA PHE A 13 -12.35 -32.97 2.70
C PHE A 13 -12.19 -31.96 1.57
N GLU A 14 -11.13 -32.06 0.77
CA GLU A 14 -10.91 -31.18 -0.39
C GLU A 14 -11.85 -31.48 -1.58
N SER A 15 -12.32 -32.74 -1.73
CA SER A 15 -13.09 -33.15 -2.92
C SER A 15 -14.61 -33.25 -2.73
N ARG A 16 -15.14 -33.16 -1.50
CA ARG A 16 -16.60 -33.30 -1.23
C ARG A 16 -17.23 -32.16 -0.47
N ALA A 17 -16.43 -31.30 0.15
CA ALA A 17 -16.89 -29.96 0.42
C ALA A 17 -16.51 -29.16 -0.83
N ASP A 18 -17.48 -28.80 -1.67
CA ASP A 18 -17.28 -27.82 -2.75
C ASP A 18 -16.99 -26.45 -2.11
N ILE A 19 -15.84 -26.33 -1.45
CA ILE A 19 -15.32 -25.10 -0.88
C ILE A 19 -14.48 -24.47 -1.97
N PHE A 20 -15.01 -23.46 -2.64
CA PHE A 20 -14.20 -22.59 -3.48
C PHE A 20 -13.36 -21.67 -2.58
N LEU A 21 -12.30 -22.23 -1.99
CA LEU A 21 -11.26 -21.44 -1.34
C LEU A 21 -10.42 -20.78 -2.42
N LYS A 22 -10.81 -19.59 -2.83
CA LYS A 22 -9.93 -18.74 -3.62
C LYS A 22 -8.78 -18.30 -2.71
N LYS A 23 -7.59 -18.86 -2.93
CA LYS A 23 -6.37 -18.23 -2.40
C LYS A 23 -6.26 -16.85 -3.06
N CYS A 24 -5.89 -15.83 -2.28
CA CYS A 24 -5.58 -14.52 -2.85
C CYS A 24 -4.59 -14.70 -4.02
N SER A 25 -4.74 -13.90 -5.08
CA SER A 25 -3.92 -14.03 -6.30
C SER A 25 -2.42 -13.94 -5.99
N VAL A 26 -1.60 -14.55 -6.85
CA VAL A 26 -0.15 -14.86 -6.75
C VAL A 26 0.77 -13.76 -6.18
N GLU A 27 0.35 -12.50 -6.11
CA GLU A 27 1.12 -11.38 -5.58
C GLU A 27 0.81 -11.04 -4.11
N GLU A 28 -0.23 -11.64 -3.54
CA GLU A 28 -0.63 -11.46 -2.15
C GLU A 28 -1.04 -12.79 -1.51
N ARG A 29 -0.32 -13.16 -0.46
CA ARG A 29 -0.75 -14.01 0.66
C ARG A 29 -0.94 -15.50 0.37
N GLY A 30 -0.16 -16.32 1.07
CA GLY A 30 -0.51 -17.70 1.39
C GLY A 30 -1.70 -17.81 2.37
N THR A 31 -2.69 -16.92 2.26
CA THR A 31 -3.89 -16.86 3.11
C THR A 31 -5.16 -16.96 2.27
N TYR A 32 -6.24 -17.40 2.91
CA TYR A 32 -7.56 -17.50 2.28
C TYR A 32 -8.26 -16.12 2.23
N ASP A 33 -8.92 -15.83 1.10
CA ASP A 33 -9.81 -14.67 0.99
C ASP A 33 -11.14 -14.98 1.67
N LEU A 34 -11.24 -14.65 2.97
CA LEU A 34 -12.39 -14.95 3.83
C LEU A 34 -13.71 -14.31 3.37
N GLU A 35 -13.65 -13.23 2.60
CA GLU A 35 -14.84 -12.54 2.07
C GLU A 35 -15.41 -13.29 0.85
N SER A 36 -14.54 -13.97 0.10
CA SER A 36 -14.94 -14.78 -1.06
C SER A 36 -15.35 -16.22 -0.72
N VAL A 37 -15.18 -16.66 0.54
CA VAL A 37 -15.51 -18.03 0.94
C VAL A 37 -17.02 -18.25 0.91
N THR A 38 -17.46 -19.07 -0.04
CA THR A 38 -18.81 -19.62 -0.11
C THR A 38 -18.78 -21.08 0.34
N LEU A 39 -19.72 -21.46 1.21
CA LEU A 39 -19.91 -22.85 1.64
C LEU A 39 -21.24 -23.34 1.08
N CYS A 40 -21.23 -24.45 0.36
CA CYS A 40 -22.46 -25.15 -0.03
C CYS A 40 -23.20 -25.64 1.20
N ASP A 41 -24.53 -25.63 1.16
CA ASP A 41 -25.34 -26.16 2.24
C ASP A 41 -25.13 -27.67 2.38
N PRO A 42 -24.93 -28.14 3.62
CA PRO A 42 -24.67 -29.55 3.84
C PRO A 42 -25.92 -30.36 3.49
N LEU A 43 -25.72 -31.46 2.78
CA LEU A 43 -26.79 -32.39 2.39
C LEU A 43 -27.24 -33.27 3.57
N ASP A 44 -26.43 -33.35 4.62
CA ASP A 44 -26.60 -34.25 5.77
C ASP A 44 -27.03 -33.47 7.02
N SER A 45 -28.10 -33.92 7.67
CA SER A 45 -28.63 -33.34 8.91
C SER A 45 -27.68 -33.52 10.10
N SER A 46 -26.79 -34.52 10.08
CA SER A 46 -25.78 -34.79 11.10
C SER A 46 -24.46 -34.05 10.87
N TYR A 47 -24.37 -33.21 9.84
CA TYR A 47 -23.16 -32.47 9.48
C TYR A 47 -22.58 -31.64 10.63
N SER A 48 -23.45 -30.97 11.40
CA SER A 48 -23.03 -30.13 12.54
C SER A 48 -22.34 -30.95 13.64
N ASP A 49 -22.85 -32.15 13.90
CA ASP A 49 -22.30 -33.06 14.92
C ASP A 49 -20.95 -33.61 14.47
N HIS A 50 -20.84 -34.03 13.20
CA HIS A 50 -19.57 -34.46 12.61
C HIS A 50 -18.51 -33.34 12.60
N LEU A 51 -18.92 -32.12 12.26
CA LEU A 51 -18.02 -30.97 12.29
C LEU A 51 -17.55 -30.67 13.72
N THR A 52 -18.44 -30.76 14.70
CA THR A 52 -18.12 -30.56 16.12
C THR A 52 -17.16 -31.64 16.63
N ASP A 53 -17.36 -32.91 16.27
CA ASP A 53 -16.44 -34.00 16.59
C ASP A 53 -15.04 -33.75 16.00
N LEU A 54 -14.94 -33.30 14.75
CA LEU A 54 -13.66 -32.95 14.13
C LEU A 54 -12.96 -31.78 14.82
N VAL A 55 -13.70 -30.74 15.19
CA VAL A 55 -13.17 -29.61 15.97
C VAL A 55 -12.60 -30.11 17.29
N ASN A 56 -13.32 -30.98 18.01
CA ASN A 56 -12.85 -31.55 19.27
C ASN A 56 -11.58 -32.39 19.10
N ARG A 57 -11.50 -33.20 18.03
CA ARG A 57 -10.37 -34.10 17.77
C ARG A 57 -9.13 -33.41 17.22
N LEU A 58 -9.29 -32.29 16.52
CA LEU A 58 -8.17 -31.62 15.84
C LEU A 58 -7.84 -30.26 16.45
N LEU A 59 -8.81 -29.36 16.60
CA LEU A 59 -8.58 -27.99 17.10
C LEU A 59 -8.50 -27.89 18.63
N LEU A 60 -9.25 -28.73 19.34
CA LEU A 60 -9.32 -28.71 20.80
C LEU A 60 -8.58 -29.88 21.47
N SER A 61 -7.93 -30.71 20.66
CA SER A 61 -7.16 -31.87 21.12
C SER A 61 -5.84 -31.48 21.78
N THR A 62 -5.32 -32.38 22.62
CA THR A 62 -3.97 -32.27 23.20
C THR A 62 -2.87 -32.39 22.15
N GLU A 63 -3.16 -33.01 21.00
CA GLU A 63 -2.22 -33.16 19.88
C GLU A 63 -2.15 -31.92 18.98
N PHE A 64 -3.04 -30.93 19.19
CA PHE A 64 -3.09 -29.68 18.40
C PHE A 64 -1.72 -29.00 18.28
N ASP A 65 -0.96 -28.99 19.38
CA ASP A 65 0.36 -28.36 19.45
C ASP A 65 1.34 -28.98 18.44
N SER A 66 1.23 -30.28 18.18
CA SER A 66 2.03 -30.96 17.14
C SER A 66 1.50 -30.69 15.73
N PHE A 67 0.18 -30.59 15.57
CA PHE A 67 -0.45 -30.40 14.27
C PHE A 67 -0.29 -28.98 13.71
N VAL A 68 -0.24 -27.97 14.58
CA VAL A 68 -0.20 -26.55 14.15
C VAL A 68 1.16 -26.12 13.63
N VAL A 69 2.23 -26.81 14.04
CA VAL A 69 3.61 -26.56 13.57
C VAL A 69 4.00 -27.46 12.39
N ASP A 70 3.20 -28.48 12.08
CA ASP A 70 3.45 -29.39 10.95
C ASP A 70 2.90 -28.82 9.64
N ALA A 71 3.73 -28.87 8.60
CA ALA A 71 3.45 -28.24 7.30
C ALA A 71 2.31 -28.92 6.52
N ILE A 72 1.97 -30.16 6.85
CA ILE A 72 0.91 -30.93 6.19
C ILE A 72 -0.42 -30.72 6.93
N THR A 73 -0.42 -30.80 8.25
CA THR A 73 -1.66 -30.70 9.04
C THR A 73 -2.09 -29.26 9.31
N CYS A 74 -1.17 -28.30 9.38
CA CYS A 74 -1.54 -26.89 9.63
C CYS A 74 -2.52 -26.32 8.58
N PRO A 75 -2.34 -26.53 7.26
CA PRO A 75 -3.34 -26.13 6.27
C PRO A 75 -4.73 -26.76 6.49
N LEU A 76 -4.79 -28.03 6.91
CA LEU A 76 -6.05 -28.69 7.25
C LEU A 76 -6.73 -28.02 8.46
N LEU A 77 -5.96 -27.67 9.49
CA LEU A 77 -6.48 -26.94 10.65
C LEU A 77 -7.01 -25.56 10.25
N GLN A 78 -6.33 -24.86 9.32
CA GLN A 78 -6.79 -23.58 8.80
C GLN A 78 -8.14 -23.72 8.07
N CYS A 79 -8.28 -24.72 7.20
CA CYS A 79 -9.55 -25.01 6.52
C CYS A 79 -10.67 -25.32 7.53
N LEU A 80 -10.38 -26.19 8.52
CA LEU A 80 -11.33 -26.54 9.56
C LEU A 80 -11.76 -25.29 10.34
N LEU A 81 -10.83 -24.41 10.71
CA LEU A 81 -11.13 -23.16 11.41
C LEU A 81 -12.05 -22.22 10.60
N ILE A 82 -11.82 -22.10 9.28
CA ILE A 82 -12.67 -21.31 8.38
C ILE A 82 -14.09 -21.88 8.32
N VAL A 83 -14.22 -23.19 8.13
CA VAL A 83 -15.52 -23.88 8.10
C VAL A 83 -16.24 -23.71 9.43
N SER A 84 -15.52 -23.89 10.56
CA SER A 84 -16.07 -23.66 11.89
C SER A 84 -16.55 -22.23 12.09
N SER A 85 -15.84 -21.22 11.57
CA SER A 85 -16.26 -19.82 11.72
C SER A 85 -17.59 -19.48 11.04
N LYS A 86 -17.98 -20.25 10.01
CA LYS A 86 -19.20 -20.04 9.22
C LYS A 86 -20.34 -20.95 9.64
N ARG A 87 -20.03 -22.15 10.16
CA ARG A 87 -21.03 -23.19 10.46
C ARG A 87 -21.27 -23.38 11.96
N LEU A 88 -20.35 -22.93 12.82
CA LEU A 88 -20.46 -23.03 14.28
C LEU A 88 -20.42 -21.65 14.94
N GLU A 89 -21.09 -20.64 14.35
CA GLU A 89 -20.99 -19.23 14.75
C GLU A 89 -21.22 -19.01 16.26
N GLU A 90 -22.22 -19.68 16.83
CA GLU A 90 -22.57 -19.56 18.26
C GLU A 90 -21.44 -20.02 19.20
N ASN A 91 -20.69 -21.05 18.79
CA ASN A 91 -19.64 -21.66 19.61
C ASN A 91 -18.22 -21.18 19.22
N PHE A 92 -18.09 -20.44 18.12
CA PHE A 92 -16.79 -20.14 17.51
C PHE A 92 -15.89 -19.30 18.42
N ASP A 93 -16.45 -18.34 19.17
CA ASP A 93 -15.70 -17.53 20.14
C ASP A 93 -15.13 -18.40 21.28
N SER A 94 -15.83 -19.46 21.68
CA SER A 94 -15.37 -20.43 22.67
C SER A 94 -14.20 -21.26 22.11
N ILE A 95 -14.33 -21.74 20.87
CA ILE A 95 -13.27 -22.47 20.16
C ILE A 95 -12.00 -21.63 20.08
N CYS A 96 -12.09 -20.38 19.59
CA CYS A 96 -10.95 -19.47 19.50
C CYS A 96 -10.34 -19.18 20.88
N SER A 97 -11.18 -18.94 21.88
CA SER A 97 -10.73 -18.71 23.26
C SER A 97 -10.00 -19.92 23.84
N HIS A 98 -10.45 -21.13 23.55
CA HIS A 98 -9.79 -22.36 24.00
C HIS A 98 -8.42 -22.50 23.35
N ILE A 99 -8.35 -22.39 22.02
CA ILE A 99 -7.10 -22.48 21.24
C ILE A 99 -6.07 -21.48 21.78
N LEU A 100 -6.42 -20.20 21.92
CA LEU A 100 -5.49 -19.16 22.39
C LEU A 100 -5.04 -19.36 23.84
N LYS A 101 -5.85 -19.98 24.70
CA LYS A 101 -5.52 -20.17 26.13
C LYS A 101 -4.75 -21.46 26.41
N LYS A 102 -5.03 -22.54 25.67
CA LYS A 102 -4.57 -23.88 26.02
C LYS A 102 -3.40 -24.35 25.16
N SER A 103 -3.33 -23.91 23.91
CA SER A 103 -2.26 -24.30 22.98
C SER A 103 -0.91 -23.64 23.27
N ILE A 104 0.12 -24.07 22.53
CA ILE A 104 1.45 -23.46 22.51
C ILE A 104 1.53 -22.12 21.78
N LEU A 105 0.51 -21.71 21.03
CA LEU A 105 0.59 -20.54 20.12
C LEU A 105 1.02 -19.25 20.83
N LEU A 106 0.56 -19.06 22.08
CA LEU A 106 0.90 -17.91 22.92
C LEU A 106 1.96 -18.21 24.00
N LYS A 107 2.56 -19.40 23.98
CA LYS A 107 3.64 -19.79 24.90
C LYS A 107 4.99 -19.46 24.27
N ALA A 108 5.87 -18.91 25.10
CA ALA A 108 7.21 -18.50 24.72
C ALA A 108 8.03 -19.69 24.18
N SER A 109 8.70 -19.51 23.04
CA SER A 109 9.56 -20.49 22.39
C SER A 109 11.01 -20.29 22.80
N ALA A 110 11.63 -21.31 23.41
CA ALA A 110 13.05 -21.27 23.77
C ALA A 110 13.99 -21.12 22.54
N ALA A 111 13.51 -21.49 21.35
CA ALA A 111 14.29 -21.46 20.11
C ALA A 111 14.38 -20.07 19.47
N ASP A 112 13.42 -19.17 19.73
CA ASP A 112 13.31 -17.88 19.07
C ASP A 112 13.37 -16.74 20.09
N ASN A 113 14.59 -16.38 20.47
CA ASN A 113 14.88 -15.22 21.31
C ASN A 113 15.20 -14.02 20.42
N LEU A 114 14.37 -12.99 20.50
CA LEU A 114 14.58 -11.75 19.78
C LEU A 114 15.36 -10.78 20.68
N ALA A 115 16.52 -10.33 20.23
CA ALA A 115 17.28 -9.28 20.91
C ALA A 115 16.48 -7.97 20.88
N VAL A 116 16.21 -7.42 22.07
CA VAL A 116 15.56 -6.11 22.26
C VAL A 116 16.59 -5.05 22.65
N SER A 117 17.69 -5.46 23.27
CA SER A 117 18.90 -4.65 23.48
C SER A 117 20.12 -5.58 23.58
N ALA A 118 21.32 -4.99 23.76
CA ALA A 118 22.54 -5.76 24.00
C ALA A 118 22.45 -6.69 25.24
N GLU A 119 21.57 -6.37 26.18
CA GLU A 119 21.46 -7.05 27.48
C GLU A 119 20.10 -7.76 27.68
N GLN A 120 19.13 -7.53 26.79
CA GLN A 120 17.76 -8.02 26.93
C GLN A 120 17.29 -8.74 25.68
N SER A 121 16.86 -9.99 25.86
CA SER A 121 16.21 -10.80 24.83
C SER A 121 14.80 -11.21 25.26
N VAL A 122 13.90 -11.33 24.28
CA VAL A 122 12.51 -11.73 24.50
C VAL A 122 12.24 -13.01 23.73
N SER A 123 11.81 -14.04 24.45
CA SER A 123 11.34 -15.28 23.83
C SER A 123 9.96 -15.03 23.21
N LEU A 124 9.88 -15.22 21.89
CA LEU A 124 8.63 -14.99 21.16
C LEU A 124 7.67 -16.17 21.30
N PRO A 125 6.35 -15.93 21.28
CA PRO A 125 5.39 -17.01 21.19
C PRO A 125 5.55 -17.83 19.92
N ILE A 126 5.32 -19.15 19.99
CA ILE A 126 5.44 -20.05 18.82
C ILE A 126 4.56 -19.60 17.65
N GLY A 127 3.36 -19.08 17.92
CA GLY A 127 2.47 -18.57 16.88
C GLY A 127 3.01 -17.31 16.17
N PHE A 128 4.07 -16.67 16.69
CA PHE A 128 4.66 -15.46 16.12
C PHE A 128 5.96 -15.77 15.37
N SER A 129 6.73 -16.75 15.83
CA SER A 129 8.07 -17.04 15.30
C SER A 129 8.15 -18.27 14.42
N ASN A 130 7.31 -19.30 14.65
CA ASN A 130 7.38 -20.53 13.89
C ASN A 130 6.86 -20.33 12.45
N PRO A 131 7.62 -20.72 11.41
CA PRO A 131 7.30 -20.43 10.01
C PRO A 131 6.01 -21.10 9.52
N VAL A 132 5.51 -22.13 10.19
CA VAL A 132 4.25 -22.82 9.84
C VAL A 132 3.11 -22.32 10.71
N ALA A 133 3.27 -22.31 12.03
CA ALA A 133 2.20 -21.93 12.95
C ALA A 133 1.78 -20.47 12.81
N VAL A 134 2.67 -19.60 12.31
CA VAL A 134 2.35 -18.19 12.03
C VAL A 134 1.17 -18.04 11.06
N PHE A 135 0.98 -18.96 10.11
CA PHE A 135 -0.15 -18.90 9.17
C PHE A 135 -1.48 -19.20 9.85
N PHE A 136 -1.48 -20.20 10.75
CA PHE A 136 -2.65 -20.48 11.57
C PHE A 136 -2.96 -19.31 12.52
N MET A 137 -1.91 -18.71 13.12
CA MET A 137 -2.06 -17.55 13.99
C MET A 137 -2.51 -16.30 13.22
N GLU A 138 -2.07 -16.12 11.98
CA GLU A 138 -2.53 -15.07 11.08
C GLU A 138 -4.04 -15.22 10.82
N LEU A 139 -4.49 -16.43 10.50
CA LEU A 139 -5.89 -16.74 10.22
C LEU A 139 -6.78 -16.55 11.44
N ILE A 140 -6.39 -17.08 12.61
CA ILE A 140 -7.22 -16.97 13.81
C ILE A 140 -7.45 -15.49 14.17
N ILE A 141 -6.44 -14.62 14.01
CA ILE A 141 -6.57 -13.17 14.26
C ILE A 141 -7.66 -12.53 13.39
N HIS A 142 -7.72 -12.86 12.10
CA HIS A 142 -8.75 -12.37 11.19
C HIS A 142 -10.17 -12.82 11.57
N LEU A 143 -10.27 -14.00 12.20
CA LEU A 143 -11.53 -14.61 12.59
C LEU A 143 -11.99 -14.22 14.01
N LEU A 144 -11.14 -13.60 14.83
CA LEU A 144 -11.52 -13.21 16.19
C LEU A 144 -12.68 -12.20 16.20
N SER A 145 -13.64 -12.42 17.10
CA SER A 145 -14.65 -11.41 17.40
C SER A 145 -14.01 -10.14 17.98
N GLY A 146 -14.67 -8.99 17.83
CA GLY A 146 -14.10 -7.70 18.24
C GLY A 146 -13.68 -7.64 19.71
N LYS A 147 -14.38 -8.37 20.61
CA LYS A 147 -14.01 -8.44 22.03
C LYS A 147 -12.75 -9.29 22.25
N LEU A 148 -12.68 -10.47 21.63
CA LEU A 148 -11.53 -11.36 21.76
C LEU A 148 -10.28 -10.79 21.08
N PHE A 149 -10.45 -10.18 19.91
CA PHE A 149 -9.40 -9.48 19.17
C PHE A 149 -8.75 -8.36 19.99
N LEU A 150 -9.56 -7.47 20.59
CA LEU A 150 -9.01 -6.39 21.43
C LEU A 150 -8.33 -6.92 22.69
N LYS A 151 -8.88 -7.98 23.30
CA LYS A 151 -8.24 -8.64 24.44
C LYS A 151 -6.89 -9.24 24.04
N PHE A 152 -6.82 -9.87 22.87
CA PHE A 152 -5.60 -10.44 22.31
C PHE A 152 -4.54 -9.36 22.11
N ILE A 153 -4.87 -8.26 21.44
CA ILE A 153 -3.92 -7.16 21.17
C ILE A 153 -3.43 -6.53 22.45
N ARG A 154 -4.34 -6.14 23.36
CA ARG A 154 -3.97 -5.48 24.60
C ARG A 154 -3.03 -6.34 25.44
N LYS A 155 -3.35 -7.62 25.58
CA LYS A 155 -2.58 -8.53 26.43
C LYS A 155 -1.23 -8.93 25.83
N ASN A 156 -1.17 -9.22 24.53
CA ASN A 156 -0.01 -9.88 23.92
C ASN A 156 0.85 -8.96 23.05
N LEU A 157 0.40 -7.73 22.75
CA LEU A 157 1.13 -6.79 21.90
C LEU A 157 1.32 -5.44 22.59
N LEU A 158 0.24 -4.78 23.02
CA LEU A 158 0.33 -3.39 23.51
C LEU A 158 0.76 -3.26 24.97
N ALA A 159 0.44 -4.21 25.86
CA ALA A 159 0.85 -4.16 27.26
C ALA A 159 2.29 -4.64 27.51
N VAL A 160 2.98 -5.13 26.48
CA VAL A 160 4.34 -5.65 26.61
C VAL A 160 5.32 -4.52 26.28
N GLU A 161 5.76 -3.85 27.34
CA GLU A 161 6.76 -2.80 27.28
C GLU A 161 8.04 -3.23 28.02
N PHE A 162 9.19 -2.87 27.46
CA PHE A 162 10.49 -3.20 28.04
C PHE A 162 11.15 -1.92 28.59
N PRO A 163 11.65 -1.94 29.85
CA PRO A 163 12.39 -0.81 30.39
C PRO A 163 13.72 -0.64 29.65
N VAL A 164 14.17 0.61 29.47
CA VAL A 164 15.49 0.92 28.91
C VAL A 164 16.54 0.71 29.99
N SER A 165 17.62 -0.02 29.70
CA SER A 165 18.77 -0.12 30.60
C SER A 165 19.45 1.26 30.72
N SER A 166 19.86 1.62 31.93
CA SER A 166 20.26 2.97 32.35
C SER A 166 21.60 3.47 31.79
N THR A 167 22.06 2.95 30.66
CA THR A 167 23.39 3.21 30.08
C THR A 167 23.38 4.12 28.85
N GLU A 168 22.21 4.51 28.33
CA GLU A 168 22.11 5.51 27.25
C GLU A 168 22.04 6.93 27.86
N GLU A 169 23.21 7.50 28.17
CA GLU A 169 23.33 8.88 28.66
C GLU A 169 22.80 9.88 27.60
N GLY A 170 21.70 10.58 27.93
CA GLY A 170 21.27 11.79 27.21
C GLY A 170 19.87 11.76 26.58
N SER A 171 19.19 10.62 26.51
CA SER A 171 17.80 10.53 26.02
C SER A 171 16.82 10.25 27.17
N THR A 172 15.64 10.85 27.11
CA THR A 172 14.54 10.51 28.04
C THR A 172 14.26 9.01 27.99
N PRO A 173 14.14 8.32 29.14
CA PRO A 173 13.88 6.88 29.17
C PRO A 173 12.50 6.59 28.56
N GLN A 174 12.47 6.14 27.30
CA GLN A 174 11.24 5.74 26.61
C GLN A 174 11.16 4.23 26.57
N SER A 175 10.10 3.65 27.12
CA SER A 175 9.86 2.20 27.08
C SER A 175 9.87 1.69 25.63
N ARG A 176 10.51 0.53 25.41
CA ARG A 176 10.52 -0.13 24.11
C ARG A 176 9.21 -0.89 23.92
N SER A 177 8.64 -0.82 22.71
CA SER A 177 7.39 -1.52 22.38
C SER A 177 7.65 -2.85 21.69
N LEU A 178 6.99 -3.92 22.14
CA LEU A 178 7.00 -5.20 21.43
C LEU A 178 6.52 -5.05 19.97
N VAL A 179 5.53 -4.19 19.70
CA VAL A 179 5.02 -3.97 18.34
C VAL A 179 6.12 -3.46 17.41
N SER A 180 6.93 -2.51 17.88
CA SER A 180 8.07 -2.00 17.12
C SER A 180 9.13 -3.07 16.89
N VAL A 181 9.48 -3.81 17.95
CA VAL A 181 10.43 -4.94 17.90
C VAL A 181 10.01 -6.00 16.87
N LEU A 182 8.73 -6.37 16.81
CA LEU A 182 8.21 -7.36 15.87
C LEU A 182 8.15 -6.85 14.41
N ALA A 183 8.17 -5.54 14.19
CA ALA A 183 7.99 -4.95 12.87
C ALA A 183 9.15 -5.26 11.91
N GLY A 184 10.36 -5.47 12.43
CA GLY A 184 11.52 -5.91 11.64
C GLY A 184 11.63 -7.43 11.46
N HIS A 185 10.87 -8.22 12.21
CA HIS A 185 11.06 -9.67 12.20
C HIS A 185 10.45 -10.31 10.95
N SER A 186 11.24 -11.15 10.28
CA SER A 186 10.90 -11.84 9.02
C SER A 186 9.61 -12.68 9.05
N VAL A 187 9.19 -13.15 10.23
CA VAL A 187 8.03 -14.02 10.42
C VAL A 187 6.98 -13.27 11.24
N ALA A 188 7.35 -12.76 12.42
CA ALA A 188 6.38 -12.14 13.33
C ALA A 188 5.74 -10.85 12.79
N CYS A 189 6.37 -10.14 11.85
CA CYS A 189 5.74 -8.98 11.19
C CYS A 189 4.43 -9.35 10.48
N ARG A 190 4.26 -10.62 10.07
CA ARG A 190 2.99 -11.15 9.52
C ARG A 190 1.84 -11.02 10.51
N ILE A 191 2.09 -11.24 11.79
CA ILE A 191 1.08 -11.08 12.85
C ILE A 191 0.65 -9.63 12.96
N LEU A 192 1.59 -8.68 12.87
CA LEU A 192 1.25 -7.25 12.86
C LEU A 192 0.39 -6.88 11.67
N ARG A 193 0.69 -7.42 10.48
CA ARG A 193 -0.15 -7.22 9.28
C ARG A 193 -1.58 -7.73 9.48
N ALA A 194 -1.75 -8.94 10.00
CA ALA A 194 -3.08 -9.47 10.31
C ALA A 194 -3.84 -8.61 11.31
N VAL A 195 -3.16 -8.13 12.35
CA VAL A 195 -3.75 -7.20 13.34
C VAL A 195 -4.21 -5.91 12.67
N VAL A 196 -3.37 -5.29 11.84
CA VAL A 196 -3.68 -4.05 11.12
C VAL A 196 -4.90 -4.22 10.23
N LEU A 197 -4.95 -5.32 9.46
CA LEU A 197 -6.06 -5.63 8.56
C LEU A 197 -7.36 -5.95 9.32
N SER A 198 -7.26 -6.44 10.55
CA SER A 198 -8.42 -6.87 11.36
C SER A 198 -9.04 -5.75 12.21
N PHE A 199 -8.41 -4.56 12.33
CA PHE A 199 -9.01 -3.44 13.07
C PHE A 199 -10.36 -3.04 12.48
N LYS A 200 -11.36 -2.77 13.33
CA LYS A 200 -12.69 -2.29 12.92
C LYS A 200 -12.99 -0.85 13.36
N LYS A 201 -12.13 -0.26 14.20
CA LYS A 201 -12.35 1.07 14.80
C LYS A 201 -11.07 1.90 14.73
N SER A 202 -11.21 3.17 14.36
CA SER A 202 -10.08 4.10 14.21
C SER A 202 -9.26 4.33 15.49
N PRO A 203 -9.85 4.43 16.72
CA PRO A 203 -9.05 4.63 17.93
C PRO A 203 -8.10 3.46 18.24
N ASP A 204 -8.50 2.23 17.91
CA ASP A 204 -7.66 1.05 18.13
C ASP A 204 -6.48 1.03 17.15
N LEU A 205 -6.72 1.40 15.88
CA LEU A 205 -5.66 1.59 14.89
C LEU A 205 -4.71 2.73 15.26
N GLU A 206 -5.24 3.85 15.77
CA GLU A 206 -4.43 4.98 16.24
C GLU A 206 -3.51 4.57 17.40
N ALA A 207 -4.02 3.83 18.38
CA ALA A 207 -3.21 3.31 19.48
C ALA A 207 -2.10 2.37 18.98
N PHE A 208 -2.39 1.54 17.97
CA PHE A 208 -1.41 0.67 17.35
C PHE A 208 -0.32 1.43 16.59
N ILE A 209 -0.69 2.46 15.82
CA ILE A 209 0.28 3.35 15.15
C ILE A 209 1.16 4.05 16.19
N LYS A 210 0.60 4.52 17.30
CA LYS A 210 1.38 5.11 18.39
C LYS A 210 2.39 4.12 18.96
N ALA A 211 2.00 2.85 19.16
CA ALA A 211 2.95 1.82 19.62
C ALA A 211 4.11 1.62 18.63
N LEU A 212 3.86 1.68 17.32
CA LEU A 212 4.90 1.62 16.28
C LEU A 212 5.85 2.84 16.27
N THR A 213 5.44 3.97 16.84
CA THR A 213 6.33 5.14 16.98
C THR A 213 7.31 5.01 18.14
N LEU A 214 7.06 4.10 19.07
CA LEU A 214 7.97 3.83 20.20
C LEU A 214 9.23 3.06 19.72
N PRO A 215 10.36 3.19 20.43
CA PRO A 215 11.59 2.49 20.08
C PRO A 215 11.45 0.95 20.07
N GLY A 216 12.08 0.29 19.10
CA GLY A 216 12.23 -1.16 18.97
C GLY A 216 13.61 -1.67 19.42
N SER A 217 14.12 -2.74 18.79
CA SER A 217 15.37 -3.43 19.18
C SER A 217 16.64 -2.60 19.02
N ASN A 218 16.64 -1.63 18.11
CA ASN A 218 17.80 -0.79 17.77
C ASN A 218 17.58 0.68 18.14
N GLY A 219 16.64 0.98 19.04
CA GLY A 219 16.27 2.36 19.39
C GLY A 219 15.48 3.12 18.32
N VAL A 220 15.36 2.57 17.10
CA VAL A 220 14.56 3.13 16.01
C VAL A 220 13.08 2.77 16.13
N SER A 221 12.20 3.54 15.49
CA SER A 221 10.77 3.25 15.45
C SER A 221 10.46 1.95 14.70
N GLY A 222 9.31 1.35 14.97
CA GLY A 222 8.88 0.11 14.33
C GLY A 222 8.77 0.21 12.81
N LEU A 223 8.28 1.34 12.27
CA LEU A 223 8.24 1.54 10.82
C LEU A 223 9.61 1.68 10.19
N ARG A 224 10.58 2.30 10.90
CA ARG A 224 11.96 2.33 10.43
C ARG A 224 12.54 0.91 10.40
N GLN A 225 12.31 0.14 11.46
CA GLN A 225 12.76 -1.25 11.54
C GLN A 225 12.14 -2.11 10.42
N ALA A 226 10.84 -1.92 10.13
CA ALA A 226 10.18 -2.59 9.02
C ALA A 226 10.77 -2.22 7.65
N LEU A 227 11.13 -0.94 7.46
CA LEU A 227 11.80 -0.48 6.23
C LEU A 227 13.19 -1.13 6.08
N ASP A 228 14.02 -1.03 7.12
CA ASP A 228 15.40 -1.53 7.11
C ASP A 228 15.47 -3.06 6.94
N CYS A 229 14.49 -3.79 7.48
CA CYS A 229 14.41 -5.26 7.39
C CYS A 229 13.56 -5.77 6.20
N GLY A 230 13.17 -4.90 5.26
CA GLY A 230 12.43 -5.29 4.05
C GLY A 230 10.97 -5.73 4.30
N GLN A 231 10.40 -5.44 5.47
CA GLN A 231 9.03 -5.79 5.86
C GLN A 231 8.00 -4.77 5.34
N HIS A 232 8.12 -4.43 4.05
CA HIS A 232 7.39 -3.35 3.39
C HIS A 232 5.87 -3.51 3.40
N TYR A 233 5.39 -4.75 3.42
CA TYR A 233 3.97 -5.07 3.46
C TYR A 233 3.26 -4.57 4.72
N LEU A 234 4.00 -4.28 5.80
CA LEU A 234 3.41 -3.64 6.98
C LEU A 234 2.99 -2.20 6.67
N LEU A 235 3.80 -1.46 5.90
CA LEU A 235 3.51 -0.08 5.53
C LEU A 235 2.28 0.00 4.64
N THR A 236 2.14 -0.89 3.65
CA THR A 236 0.96 -0.93 2.79
C THR A 236 -0.29 -1.44 3.52
N ALA A 237 -0.15 -2.39 4.44
CA ALA A 237 -1.29 -2.80 5.27
C ALA A 237 -1.80 -1.63 6.13
N LEU A 238 -0.90 -0.80 6.68
CA LEU A 238 -1.25 0.39 7.45
C LEU A 238 -1.88 1.47 6.58
N SER A 239 -1.34 1.76 5.39
CA SER A 239 -1.93 2.76 4.49
C SER A 239 -3.35 2.36 4.06
N ALA A 240 -3.56 1.09 3.71
CA ALA A 240 -4.88 0.55 3.40
C ALA A 240 -5.84 0.64 4.60
N ALA A 241 -5.36 0.35 5.81
CA ALA A 241 -6.16 0.49 7.03
C ALA A 241 -6.54 1.96 7.32
N CYS A 242 -5.65 2.92 7.05
CA CYS A 242 -5.93 4.36 7.16
C CYS A 242 -6.99 4.86 6.17
N LEU A 243 -7.09 4.23 4.99
CA LEU A 243 -8.18 4.49 4.03
C LEU A 243 -9.50 3.88 4.47
N ARG A 244 -9.47 2.67 5.03
CA ARG A 244 -10.65 1.92 5.49
C ARG A 244 -11.27 2.49 6.77
N LEU A 245 -10.45 3.07 7.65
CA LEU A 245 -10.86 3.65 8.94
C LEU A 245 -10.50 5.14 9.03
N PRO A 246 -11.01 5.99 8.12
CA PRO A 246 -10.47 7.33 7.91
C PRO A 246 -10.85 8.27 9.06
N THR A 247 -9.85 8.71 9.81
CA THR A 247 -9.92 9.90 10.67
C THR A 247 -8.70 10.78 10.40
N GLU A 248 -8.82 12.09 10.66
CA GLU A 248 -7.69 13.01 10.51
C GLU A 248 -6.54 12.59 11.43
N GLN A 249 -6.83 12.16 12.66
CA GLN A 249 -5.82 11.71 13.63
C GLN A 249 -5.05 10.48 13.15
N VAL A 250 -5.76 9.47 12.61
CA VAL A 250 -5.13 8.23 12.10
C VAL A 250 -4.25 8.53 10.89
N GLN A 251 -4.77 9.27 9.91
CA GLN A 251 -4.00 9.60 8.70
C GLN A 251 -2.80 10.50 9.03
N PHE A 252 -2.96 11.45 9.95
CA PHE A 252 -1.85 12.28 10.43
C PHE A 252 -0.79 11.46 11.17
N ALA A 253 -1.20 10.59 12.10
CA ALA A 253 -0.28 9.73 12.83
C ALA A 253 0.52 8.82 11.89
N PHE A 254 -0.14 8.24 10.89
CA PHE A 254 0.52 7.44 9.87
C PHE A 254 1.47 8.25 8.99
N GLU A 255 1.02 9.38 8.42
CA GLU A 255 1.87 10.27 7.60
C GLU A 255 3.13 10.69 8.37
N LYS A 256 2.96 11.12 9.63
CA LYS A 256 4.08 11.47 10.51
C LYS A 256 5.06 10.30 10.67
N SER A 257 4.55 9.12 10.99
CA SER A 257 5.37 7.93 11.24
C SER A 257 6.14 7.50 9.99
N VAL A 258 5.50 7.58 8.81
CA VAL A 258 6.16 7.32 7.52
C VAL A 258 7.27 8.34 7.29
N LEU A 259 7.00 9.63 7.44
CA LEU A 259 8.02 10.67 7.26
C LEU A 259 9.25 10.42 8.14
N GLU A 260 9.04 10.15 9.42
CA GLU A 260 10.11 9.87 10.37
C GLU A 260 10.90 8.59 9.99
N ALA A 261 10.22 7.51 9.60
CA ALA A 261 10.88 6.27 9.17
C ALA A 261 11.77 6.47 7.92
N PHE A 262 11.35 7.34 6.99
CA PHE A 262 12.12 7.66 5.79
C PHE A 262 13.20 8.74 6.02
N GLY A 263 13.35 9.28 7.23
CA GLY A 263 14.36 10.30 7.57
C GLY A 263 13.92 11.75 7.31
N TYR A 264 12.62 12.00 7.17
CA TYR A 264 12.06 13.33 6.93
C TYR A 264 11.39 13.90 8.17
N THR A 265 11.63 15.18 8.46
CA THR A 265 10.93 15.88 9.56
C THR A 265 9.66 16.57 9.05
N LEU A 266 8.62 16.66 9.88
CA LEU A 266 7.37 17.38 9.58
C LEU A 266 7.57 18.88 9.27
N LYS A 267 8.64 19.50 9.80
CA LYS A 267 8.87 20.95 9.72
C LYS A 267 9.55 21.40 8.43
N VAL A 268 10.25 20.50 7.74
CA VAL A 268 11.00 20.86 6.52
C VAL A 268 10.01 21.11 5.38
N LYS A 269 9.92 22.38 4.97
CA LYS A 269 9.15 22.85 3.81
C LYS A 269 9.90 22.70 2.49
N GLN A 270 11.10 22.14 2.51
CA GLN A 270 11.87 21.94 1.29
C GLN A 270 11.14 20.91 0.43
N HIS A 271 10.58 21.39 -0.67
CA HIS A 271 9.84 20.60 -1.63
C HIS A 271 10.84 20.19 -2.71
N ASP A 272 11.41 19.00 -2.54
CA ASP A 272 12.18 18.34 -3.57
C ASP A 272 11.55 16.98 -3.91
N SER A 273 12.09 16.36 -4.94
CA SER A 273 11.62 15.08 -5.46
C SER A 273 12.17 13.90 -4.64
N ARG A 274 12.97 14.11 -3.59
CA ARG A 274 13.55 13.03 -2.80
C ARG A 274 12.46 12.24 -2.09
N PHE A 275 11.46 12.90 -1.52
CA PHE A 275 10.43 12.18 -0.75
C PHE A 275 9.62 11.20 -1.62
N VAL A 276 9.17 11.61 -2.80
CA VAL A 276 8.47 10.70 -3.72
C VAL A 276 9.40 9.57 -4.21
N ARG A 277 10.69 9.86 -4.47
CA ARG A 277 11.69 8.84 -4.84
C ARG A 277 11.94 7.84 -3.71
N SER A 278 12.01 8.31 -2.46
CA SER A 278 12.15 7.47 -1.27
C SER A 278 10.98 6.50 -1.13
N LEU A 279 9.74 6.99 -1.26
CA LEU A 279 8.54 6.17 -1.19
C LEU A 279 8.50 5.10 -2.29
N VAL A 280 8.60 5.49 -3.56
CA VAL A 280 8.46 4.52 -4.67
C VAL A 280 9.62 3.53 -4.75
N SER A 281 10.78 3.86 -4.18
CA SER A 281 11.91 2.92 -4.10
C SER A 281 12.02 2.19 -2.76
N LEU A 282 11.19 2.54 -1.77
CA LEU A 282 11.28 2.08 -0.37
C LEU A 282 12.70 2.18 0.19
N ARG A 283 13.33 3.32 -0.03
CA ARG A 283 14.67 3.64 0.49
C ARG A 283 14.60 4.87 1.35
N SER A 284 15.34 4.86 2.46
CA SER A 284 15.42 6.03 3.32
C SER A 284 16.17 7.17 2.64
N LEU A 285 16.05 8.39 3.18
CA LEU A 285 16.82 9.54 2.71
C LEU A 285 18.33 9.27 2.74
N GLU A 286 18.82 8.61 3.80
CA GLU A 286 20.22 8.23 3.95
C GLU A 286 20.68 7.28 2.84
N ASP A 287 19.84 6.31 2.46
CA ASP A 287 20.17 5.34 1.40
C ASP A 287 20.23 6.01 0.02
N LEU A 288 19.32 6.98 -0.22
CA LEU A 288 19.36 7.77 -1.44
C LEU A 288 20.64 8.62 -1.52
N GLU A 289 21.03 9.26 -0.41
CA GLU A 289 22.24 10.10 -0.35
C GLU A 289 23.53 9.30 -0.51
N LYS A 290 23.64 8.13 0.15
CA LYS A 290 24.77 7.19 -0.05
C LYS A 290 24.88 6.77 -1.52
N SER A 291 23.75 6.48 -2.16
CA SER A 291 23.73 6.07 -3.56
C SER A 291 24.15 7.19 -4.51
N ALA A 292 23.85 8.45 -4.20
CA ALA A 292 24.27 9.60 -5.00
C ALA A 292 25.77 9.91 -4.84
N GLY A 293 26.33 9.69 -3.64
CA GLY A 293 27.77 9.87 -3.39
C GLY A 293 28.66 8.90 -4.16
N GLN A 294 28.20 7.66 -4.39
CA GLN A 294 28.94 6.66 -5.16
C GLN A 294 29.04 7.00 -6.66
N ASP A 295 28.04 7.68 -7.24
CA ASP A 295 28.08 8.08 -8.66
C ASP A 295 29.05 9.25 -8.93
N ASN A 296 29.20 10.15 -7.95
CA ASN A 296 30.12 11.29 -8.04
C ASN A 296 31.59 10.88 -7.82
N ALA A 297 31.84 9.76 -7.13
CA ALA A 297 33.20 9.22 -6.96
C ALA A 297 33.70 8.48 -8.21
N ALA A 298 32.78 7.94 -9.04
CA ALA A 298 33.10 7.22 -10.27
C ALA A 298 33.35 8.14 -11.49
N THR A 299 33.17 9.46 -11.35
CA THR A 299 33.29 10.44 -12.45
C THR A 299 34.48 11.39 -12.36
N CYS A 300 35.45 11.15 -11.45
CA CYS A 300 36.72 11.87 -11.45
C CYS A 300 37.74 11.19 -12.39
N PRO A 301 38.16 11.81 -13.51
CA PRO A 301 39.28 11.30 -14.28
C PRO A 301 40.56 11.56 -13.49
N LYS A 302 41.24 10.50 -13.04
CA LYS A 302 42.62 10.62 -12.58
C LYS A 302 43.51 10.92 -13.79
N ASN A 303 43.68 12.21 -14.08
CA ASN A 303 44.84 12.68 -14.82
C ASN A 303 46.05 12.55 -13.90
N THR A 304 46.97 11.66 -14.23
CA THR A 304 48.35 11.75 -13.75
C THR A 304 49.25 11.20 -14.83
N THR A 305 49.88 12.12 -15.55
CA THR A 305 51.05 11.90 -16.40
C THR A 305 52.32 11.82 -15.55
N SER A 306 53.30 11.11 -16.10
CA SER A 306 54.75 11.06 -15.79
C SER A 306 55.26 9.96 -14.85
N GLY A 307 56.24 9.20 -15.36
CA GLY A 307 57.13 8.35 -14.57
C GLY A 307 57.51 7.04 -15.28
N VAL A 308 58.48 7.11 -16.19
CA VAL A 308 59.15 5.97 -16.84
C VAL A 308 60.08 5.28 -15.83
N ASP A 309 60.08 3.95 -15.76
CA ASP A 309 61.26 3.04 -15.80
C ASP A 309 60.94 1.64 -15.24
N GLY A 310 61.48 0.60 -15.89
CA GLY A 310 61.72 -0.70 -15.26
C GLY A 310 61.02 -1.92 -15.87
N ASN A 311 61.66 -2.50 -16.87
CA ASN A 311 61.45 -3.84 -17.42
C ASN A 311 61.64 -4.94 -16.35
N VAL A 312 60.85 -6.03 -16.33
CA VAL A 312 61.27 -7.45 -16.14
C VAL A 312 60.06 -8.38 -16.39
N ASP A 313 60.35 -9.44 -17.15
CA ASP A 313 59.53 -10.55 -17.64
C ASP A 313 58.74 -11.36 -16.59
N GLY A 314 57.72 -12.11 -17.05
CA GLY A 314 57.26 -13.32 -16.36
C GLY A 314 55.78 -13.69 -16.56
N ASP A 315 55.55 -14.50 -17.60
CA ASP A 315 54.58 -15.60 -17.69
C ASP A 315 53.06 -15.32 -17.70
N GLU A 316 52.52 -15.53 -18.90
CA GLU A 316 51.12 -15.84 -19.21
C GLU A 316 50.78 -17.25 -18.70
N GLU A 317 49.72 -17.39 -17.88
CA GLU A 317 48.95 -18.63 -17.79
C GLU A 317 47.46 -18.29 -17.91
N GLU A 318 46.94 -18.44 -19.13
CA GLU A 318 45.54 -18.73 -19.40
C GLU A 318 45.21 -20.14 -18.90
N THR A 319 44.25 -20.25 -17.99
CA THR A 319 43.53 -21.52 -17.77
C THR A 319 42.06 -21.30 -18.09
N VAL A 320 41.70 -21.70 -19.30
CA VAL A 320 40.36 -22.12 -19.73
C VAL A 320 40.12 -23.52 -19.21
N GLU A 321 38.93 -23.79 -18.65
CA GLU A 321 38.20 -25.08 -18.58
C GLU A 321 37.26 -25.06 -17.35
N GLU A 322 36.05 -25.61 -17.33
CA GLU A 322 35.14 -26.12 -18.35
C GLU A 322 33.80 -26.33 -17.64
N ASN A 323 32.70 -26.18 -18.39
CA ASN A 323 31.34 -26.47 -17.93
C ASN A 323 31.20 -27.95 -17.52
N HIS A 324 30.68 -28.21 -16.32
CA HIS A 324 30.04 -29.48 -16.00
C HIS A 324 28.58 -29.25 -15.61
N GLN A 325 27.73 -29.55 -16.57
CA GLN A 325 26.28 -29.55 -16.52
C GLN A 325 25.82 -30.84 -15.84
N VAL A 326 25.28 -30.74 -14.62
CA VAL A 326 24.56 -31.84 -13.99
C VAL A 326 23.06 -31.62 -14.20
N MET A 327 22.47 -32.50 -15.00
CA MET A 327 21.03 -32.63 -15.18
C MET A 327 20.38 -33.09 -13.87
N THR A 328 19.43 -32.30 -13.38
CA THR A 328 18.32 -32.81 -12.57
C THR A 328 17.03 -32.21 -13.12
N GLU A 329 16.29 -33.05 -13.84
CA GLU A 329 14.92 -32.80 -14.27
C GLU A 329 14.00 -32.76 -13.05
N SER A 330 13.28 -31.66 -12.84
CA SER A 330 12.03 -31.68 -12.09
C SER A 330 11.20 -30.41 -12.35
N SER A 331 10.16 -30.60 -13.17
CA SER A 331 8.84 -29.95 -13.14
C SER A 331 8.77 -28.42 -13.22
N GLU A 332 8.65 -27.92 -14.46
CA GLU A 332 8.20 -26.57 -14.78
C GLU A 332 6.78 -26.28 -14.28
N TYR A 333 6.68 -25.44 -13.25
CA TYR A 333 5.57 -24.48 -13.08
C TYR A 333 6.19 -23.18 -12.54
N LEU A 334 6.81 -22.40 -13.43
CA LEU A 334 7.25 -21.05 -13.10
C LEU A 334 6.12 -20.05 -13.33
N PRO A 335 5.79 -19.18 -12.36
CA PRO A 335 4.88 -18.08 -12.58
C PRO A 335 5.55 -17.05 -13.51
N PHE A 336 4.73 -16.43 -14.37
CA PHE A 336 5.06 -15.32 -15.26
C PHE A 336 6.34 -14.55 -14.87
N LYS A 337 7.45 -14.74 -15.61
CA LYS A 337 8.56 -13.76 -15.61
C LYS A 337 8.14 -12.61 -16.53
N PRO A 338 7.98 -11.36 -16.05
CA PRO A 338 7.81 -10.24 -16.96
C PRO A 338 9.06 -10.09 -17.83
N GLN A 339 8.93 -10.36 -19.13
CA GLN A 339 10.01 -10.40 -20.12
C GLN A 339 10.54 -9.02 -20.57
N ARG A 340 10.55 -8.01 -19.70
CA ARG A 340 11.30 -6.77 -19.99
C ARG A 340 12.08 -6.34 -18.76
N PRO A 341 13.37 -6.01 -18.89
CA PRO A 341 14.07 -5.26 -17.85
C PRO A 341 13.23 -4.03 -17.49
N LEU A 342 13.06 -3.76 -16.20
CA LEU A 342 12.43 -2.55 -15.72
C LEU A 342 13.24 -1.37 -16.29
N GLN A 343 12.73 -0.73 -17.34
CA GLN A 343 13.39 0.42 -17.95
C GLN A 343 13.27 1.58 -16.96
N LEU A 344 14.27 1.70 -16.07
CA LEU A 344 14.42 2.80 -15.12
C LEU A 344 15.17 3.98 -15.73
N GLU A 345 15.66 3.84 -16.96
CA GLU A 345 16.32 4.93 -17.69
C GLU A 345 15.45 6.19 -17.73
N GLY A 346 16.06 7.32 -17.41
CA GLY A 346 15.38 8.61 -17.36
C GLY A 346 14.44 8.82 -16.17
N THR A 347 14.19 7.82 -15.32
CA THR A 347 13.30 7.98 -14.14
C THR A 347 13.99 8.64 -12.94
N GLY A 348 15.32 8.77 -12.97
CA GLY A 348 16.12 9.23 -11.83
C GLY A 348 16.19 8.24 -10.67
N LEU A 349 15.80 6.98 -10.89
CA LEU A 349 15.78 5.93 -9.87
C LEU A 349 16.75 4.80 -10.22
N LYS A 350 17.56 4.39 -9.23
CA LYS A 350 18.40 3.17 -9.32
C LYS A 350 17.63 1.88 -9.05
N ALA A 351 16.53 1.97 -8.30
CA ALA A 351 15.71 0.85 -7.87
C ALA A 351 14.28 1.33 -7.68
N LEU A 352 13.33 0.43 -7.89
CA LEU A 352 11.90 0.67 -7.78
C LEU A 352 11.23 -0.50 -7.05
N ASN A 353 10.21 -0.20 -6.24
CA ASN A 353 9.50 -1.20 -5.46
C ASN A 353 7.97 -1.06 -5.64
N LEU A 354 7.28 -2.17 -5.91
CA LEU A 354 5.82 -2.18 -6.11
C LEU A 354 5.08 -1.75 -4.86
N THR A 355 5.49 -2.27 -3.71
CA THR A 355 4.93 -1.91 -2.41
C THR A 355 5.11 -0.41 -2.14
N GLY A 356 6.20 0.19 -2.63
CA GLY A 356 6.45 1.63 -2.57
C GLY A 356 5.50 2.46 -3.42
N CYS A 357 5.22 2.02 -4.65
CA CYS A 357 4.23 2.65 -5.52
C CYS A 357 2.81 2.57 -4.92
N LEU A 358 2.41 1.40 -4.45
CA LEU A 358 1.10 1.19 -3.80
C LEU A 358 0.95 2.07 -2.55
N LEU A 359 2.00 2.16 -1.72
CA LEU A 359 2.01 3.06 -0.57
C LEU A 359 1.83 4.53 -0.98
N ALA A 360 2.51 4.98 -2.04
CA ALA A 360 2.36 6.33 -2.54
C ALA A 360 0.95 6.60 -3.09
N GLU A 361 0.36 5.62 -3.81
CA GLU A 361 -1.02 5.69 -4.29
C GLU A 361 -2.02 5.83 -3.13
N ASP A 362 -1.91 5.00 -2.10
CA ASP A 362 -2.80 5.07 -0.93
C ASP A 362 -2.69 6.42 -0.21
N MET A 363 -1.46 6.89 0.02
CA MET A 363 -1.22 8.18 0.68
C MET A 363 -1.79 9.35 -0.13
N LEU A 364 -1.72 9.30 -1.46
CA LEU A 364 -2.33 10.31 -2.33
C LEU A 364 -3.87 10.34 -2.22
N MET A 365 -4.49 9.27 -1.72
CA MET A 365 -5.94 9.16 -1.52
C MET A 365 -6.42 9.62 -0.13
N PHE A 366 -5.53 10.10 0.75
CA PHE A 366 -5.90 10.57 2.09
C PHE A 366 -6.72 11.87 2.06
N ALA A 367 -8.05 11.72 2.10
CA ALA A 367 -8.99 12.84 1.98
C ALA A 367 -9.02 13.79 3.20
N LEU A 368 -8.86 13.25 4.42
CA LEU A 368 -8.94 14.05 5.65
C LEU A 368 -7.60 14.73 5.96
N ARG A 369 -6.50 14.00 5.74
CA ARG A 369 -5.16 14.54 5.83
C ARG A 369 -4.58 14.71 4.41
N LYS A 370 -4.87 15.87 3.81
CA LYS A 370 -4.46 16.15 2.42
C LYS A 370 -2.97 15.86 2.20
N PRO A 371 -2.59 15.13 1.14
CA PRO A 371 -1.22 14.67 0.87
C PRO A 371 -0.34 15.78 0.26
N ILE A 372 -0.32 16.95 0.90
CA ILE A 372 0.32 18.16 0.37
C ILE A 372 1.80 17.91 0.09
N ARG A 373 2.51 17.27 1.03
CA ARG A 373 3.95 17.05 0.91
C ARG A 373 4.29 16.08 -0.22
N LEU A 374 3.57 14.96 -0.31
CA LEU A 374 3.78 13.97 -1.36
C LEU A 374 3.46 14.55 -2.74
N ALA A 375 2.31 15.21 -2.89
CA ALA A 375 1.93 15.87 -4.14
C ALA A 375 2.93 16.98 -4.52
N SER A 376 3.46 17.73 -3.54
CA SER A 376 4.48 18.75 -3.79
C SER A 376 5.81 18.13 -4.21
N SER A 377 6.19 16.98 -3.66
CA SER A 377 7.41 16.26 -4.06
C SER A 377 7.29 15.73 -5.49
N LEU A 378 6.13 15.18 -5.86
CA LEU A 378 5.88 14.67 -7.22
C LEU A 378 6.06 15.75 -8.31
N VAL A 379 5.51 16.95 -8.11
CA VAL A 379 5.61 18.04 -9.11
C VAL A 379 6.98 18.70 -9.20
N THR A 380 7.95 18.28 -8.38
CA THR A 380 9.34 18.77 -8.44
C THR A 380 10.28 17.81 -9.18
N LEU A 381 9.74 16.73 -9.74
CA LEU A 381 10.47 15.92 -10.73
C LEU A 381 10.77 16.77 -11.97
N SER A 382 11.90 16.51 -12.61
CA SER A 382 12.22 17.17 -13.88
C SER A 382 11.23 16.73 -14.98
N PRO A 383 11.03 17.54 -16.04
CA PRO A 383 10.13 17.17 -17.14
C PRO A 383 10.49 15.83 -17.80
N GLN A 384 11.79 15.51 -17.89
CA GLN A 384 12.27 14.23 -18.44
C GLN A 384 11.90 13.05 -17.53
N GLU A 385 12.08 13.20 -16.22
CA GLU A 385 11.66 12.17 -15.26
C GLU A 385 10.15 11.99 -15.27
N PHE A 386 9.38 13.09 -15.30
CA PHE A 386 7.93 13.03 -15.33
C PHE A 386 7.42 12.29 -16.58
N TYR A 387 8.07 12.52 -17.72
CA TYR A 387 7.81 11.78 -18.96
C TYR A 387 8.13 10.28 -18.81
N ALA A 388 9.30 9.94 -18.26
CA ALA A 388 9.69 8.55 -18.03
C ALA A 388 8.73 7.83 -17.07
N TRP A 389 8.35 8.49 -15.96
CA TRP A 389 7.39 7.96 -14.99
C TRP A 389 6.02 7.71 -15.62
N SER A 390 5.55 8.61 -16.48
CA SER A 390 4.26 8.49 -17.17
C SER A 390 4.19 7.28 -18.11
N ARG A 391 5.34 6.75 -18.54
CA ARG A 391 5.47 5.58 -19.41
C ARG A 391 5.90 4.32 -18.67
N HIS A 392 6.13 4.40 -17.37
CA HIS A 392 6.54 3.24 -16.58
C HIS A 392 5.32 2.50 -16.05
N TYR A 393 5.29 1.16 -16.20
CA TYR A 393 4.13 0.32 -15.87
C TYR A 393 3.68 0.36 -14.39
N MET A 394 4.51 0.90 -13.50
CA MET A 394 4.16 1.14 -12.09
C MET A 394 4.00 2.63 -11.77
N LEU A 395 4.93 3.48 -12.22
CA LEU A 395 4.97 4.89 -11.79
C LEU A 395 3.86 5.72 -12.42
N HIS A 396 3.35 5.31 -13.59
CA HIS A 396 2.21 5.97 -14.20
C HIS A 396 0.99 5.95 -13.26
N ARG A 397 0.83 4.90 -12.44
CA ARG A 397 -0.27 4.79 -11.47
C ARG A 397 -0.17 5.83 -10.37
N VAL A 398 1.03 6.13 -9.89
CA VAL A 398 1.25 7.21 -8.90
C VAL A 398 0.82 8.56 -9.48
N ILE A 399 1.13 8.83 -10.76
CA ILE A 399 0.71 10.06 -11.46
C ILE A 399 -0.80 10.07 -11.69
N GLU A 400 -1.38 8.97 -12.17
CA GLU A 400 -2.83 8.82 -12.35
C GLU A 400 -3.56 9.10 -11.04
N THR A 401 -3.15 8.46 -9.95
CA THR A 401 -3.74 8.61 -8.62
C THR A 401 -3.63 10.05 -8.12
N ALA A 402 -2.50 10.73 -8.34
CA ALA A 402 -2.36 12.14 -8.00
C ALA A 402 -3.34 13.05 -8.77
N LEU A 403 -3.60 12.75 -10.04
CA LEU A 403 -4.53 13.51 -10.88
C LEU A 403 -6.00 13.23 -10.53
N THR A 404 -6.35 11.98 -10.25
CA THR A 404 -7.74 11.58 -9.98
C THR A 404 -8.15 11.70 -8.52
N SER A 405 -7.20 11.76 -7.59
CA SER A 405 -7.50 11.87 -6.16
C SER A 405 -8.23 13.17 -5.83
N PRO A 406 -9.36 13.13 -5.10
CA PRO A 406 -10.03 14.34 -4.62
C PRO A 406 -9.23 15.06 -3.51
N ALA A 407 -8.26 14.38 -2.88
CA ALA A 407 -7.46 14.93 -1.80
C ALA A 407 -6.33 15.85 -2.28
N VAL A 408 -5.84 15.62 -3.50
CA VAL A 408 -4.74 16.40 -4.09
C VAL A 408 -5.26 17.78 -4.51
N PRO A 409 -4.61 18.89 -4.06
CA PRO A 409 -5.02 20.23 -4.44
C PRO A 409 -5.01 20.45 -5.96
N VAL A 410 -6.01 21.18 -6.46
CA VAL A 410 -6.17 21.46 -7.90
C VAL A 410 -4.95 22.17 -8.47
N GLU A 411 -4.30 23.04 -7.69
CA GLU A 411 -3.08 23.74 -8.09
C GLU A 411 -1.94 22.76 -8.42
N ARG A 412 -1.82 21.66 -7.67
CA ARG A 412 -0.82 20.62 -7.92
C ARG A 412 -1.17 19.81 -9.16
N LYS A 413 -2.44 19.46 -9.36
CA LYS A 413 -2.90 18.79 -10.59
C LYS A 413 -2.65 19.64 -11.84
N ARG A 414 -2.87 20.96 -11.75
CA ARG A 414 -2.59 21.91 -12.83
C ARG A 414 -1.09 22.03 -13.13
N GLN A 415 -0.22 21.92 -12.12
CA GLN A 415 1.22 21.85 -12.31
C GLN A 415 1.62 20.56 -13.06
N ILE A 416 1.04 19.41 -12.71
CA ILE A 416 1.25 18.15 -13.45
C ILE A 416 0.86 18.31 -14.92
N TYR A 417 -0.31 18.89 -15.20
CA TYR A 417 -0.73 19.19 -16.57
C TYR A 417 0.29 20.05 -17.32
N THR A 418 0.79 21.11 -16.69
CA THR A 418 1.75 22.04 -17.30
C THR A 418 3.07 21.34 -17.66
N ILE A 419 3.57 20.45 -16.79
CA ILE A 419 4.78 19.65 -17.04
C ILE A 419 4.57 18.68 -18.21
N LEU A 420 3.39 18.06 -18.29
CA LEU A 420 3.07 17.04 -19.28
C LEU A 420 2.65 17.59 -20.65
N LEU A 421 2.13 18.82 -20.72
CA LEU A 421 1.57 19.43 -21.92
C LEU A 421 2.47 19.26 -23.17
N PRO A 422 3.79 19.53 -23.12
CA PRO A 422 4.65 19.37 -24.29
C PRO A 422 4.76 17.92 -24.80
N GLN A 423 4.47 16.94 -23.94
CA GLN A 423 4.62 15.51 -24.22
C GLN A 423 3.28 14.77 -24.39
N LEU A 424 2.14 15.45 -24.21
CA LEU A 424 0.81 14.83 -24.23
C LEU A 424 0.56 14.02 -25.51
N THR A 425 0.95 14.56 -26.66
CA THR A 425 0.79 13.88 -27.95
C THR A 425 1.56 12.57 -27.99
N ILE A 426 2.81 12.55 -27.52
CA ILE A 426 3.64 11.33 -27.52
C ILE A 426 3.08 10.31 -26.52
N LEU A 427 2.70 10.77 -25.32
CA LEU A 427 2.12 9.93 -24.29
C LEU A 427 0.80 9.29 -24.73
N ALA A 428 0.00 9.97 -25.56
CA ALA A 428 -1.25 9.42 -26.07
C ALA A 428 -1.06 8.13 -26.91
N PHE A 429 0.11 7.92 -27.51
CA PHE A 429 0.43 6.69 -28.26
C PHE A 429 1.02 5.57 -27.39
N ASP A 430 1.41 5.85 -26.14
CA ASP A 430 2.03 4.89 -25.23
C ASP A 430 0.99 4.10 -24.42
N VAL A 431 1.29 2.83 -24.09
CA VAL A 431 0.36 1.94 -23.37
C VAL A 431 -0.01 2.43 -21.97
N TYR A 432 0.95 3.04 -21.27
CA TYR A 432 0.76 3.59 -19.92
C TYR A 432 0.53 5.10 -20.00
N GLY A 433 1.25 5.78 -20.90
CA GLY A 433 1.10 7.21 -21.13
C GLY A 433 -0.33 7.60 -21.54
N SER A 434 -1.02 6.78 -22.34
CA SER A 434 -2.39 7.10 -22.76
C SER A 434 -3.36 7.17 -21.58
N ARG A 435 -3.11 6.37 -20.52
CA ARG A 435 -3.88 6.41 -19.28
C ARG A 435 -3.61 7.67 -18.48
N VAL A 436 -2.37 8.13 -18.44
CA VAL A 436 -2.01 9.42 -17.83
C VAL A 436 -2.69 10.57 -18.57
N VAL A 437 -2.71 10.56 -19.90
CA VAL A 437 -3.44 11.57 -20.70
C VAL A 437 -4.93 11.57 -20.37
N GLU A 438 -5.54 10.39 -20.23
CA GLU A 438 -6.92 10.26 -19.81
C GLU A 438 -7.14 10.80 -18.38
N ALA A 439 -6.24 10.51 -17.44
CA ALA A 439 -6.30 11.04 -16.08
C ALA A 439 -6.18 12.58 -16.04
N VAL A 440 -5.31 13.17 -16.86
CA VAL A 440 -5.20 14.63 -17.04
C VAL A 440 -6.52 15.21 -17.56
N TRP A 441 -7.11 14.59 -18.58
CA TRP A 441 -8.40 15.02 -19.12
C TRP A 441 -9.52 14.98 -18.06
N ARG A 442 -9.58 13.92 -17.24
CA ARG A 442 -10.54 13.82 -16.14
C ARG A 442 -10.31 14.91 -15.09
N ALA A 443 -9.06 15.06 -14.63
CA ALA A 443 -8.68 16.07 -13.65
C ALA A 443 -8.98 17.50 -14.12
N SER A 444 -8.90 17.76 -15.43
CA SER A 444 -9.22 19.09 -15.99
C SER A 444 -10.63 19.57 -15.70
N ALA A 445 -11.57 18.68 -15.37
CA ALA A 445 -12.94 19.05 -15.01
C ALA A 445 -13.03 19.93 -13.77
N ASP A 446 -12.05 19.79 -12.86
CA ASP A 446 -12.01 20.52 -11.59
C ASP A 446 -11.16 21.81 -11.69
N PHE A 447 -10.57 22.10 -12.86
CA PHE A 447 -9.66 23.23 -13.00
C PHE A 447 -10.45 24.55 -13.15
N PRO A 448 -10.00 25.66 -12.53
CA PRO A 448 -10.66 26.96 -12.69
C PRO A 448 -10.78 27.40 -14.16
N ASP A 449 -9.81 27.00 -14.98
CA ASP A 449 -9.68 27.26 -16.40
C ASP A 449 -9.97 26.02 -17.27
N THR A 450 -10.86 25.13 -16.81
CA THR A 450 -11.28 23.87 -17.49
C THR A 450 -11.42 24.02 -19.00
N ARG A 451 -12.09 25.09 -19.44
CA ARG A 451 -12.35 25.34 -20.87
C ARG A 451 -11.09 25.56 -21.67
N ALA A 452 -10.20 26.44 -21.20
CA ALA A 452 -8.94 26.75 -21.87
C ALA A 452 -8.04 25.51 -21.92
N VAL A 453 -7.95 24.78 -20.82
CA VAL A 453 -7.14 23.55 -20.72
C VAL A 453 -7.64 22.46 -21.67
N ARG A 454 -8.95 22.17 -21.66
CA ARG A 454 -9.51 21.15 -22.57
C ARG A 454 -9.37 21.54 -24.04
N GLU A 455 -9.52 22.82 -24.35
CA GLU A 455 -9.33 23.32 -25.70
C GLU A 455 -7.86 23.24 -26.14
N GLU A 456 -6.92 23.56 -25.27
CA GLU A 456 -5.47 23.41 -25.53
C GLU A 456 -5.08 21.93 -25.75
N MET A 457 -5.62 21.02 -24.94
CA MET A 457 -5.43 19.57 -25.14
C MET A 457 -5.99 19.12 -26.49
N ALA A 458 -7.19 19.57 -26.86
CA ALA A 458 -7.81 19.23 -28.15
C ALA A 458 -7.01 19.77 -29.33
N LYS A 459 -6.54 21.01 -29.24
CA LYS A 459 -5.66 21.64 -30.23
C LYS A 459 -4.31 20.93 -30.36
N THR A 460 -3.75 20.45 -29.26
CA THR A 460 -2.49 19.69 -29.25
C THR A 460 -2.67 18.33 -29.91
N CYS A 461 -3.76 17.62 -29.58
CA CYS A 461 -4.07 16.32 -30.17
C CYS A 461 -4.46 16.40 -31.66
N SER A 462 -5.09 17.49 -32.09
CA SER A 462 -5.59 17.63 -33.48
C SER A 462 -4.46 17.59 -34.52
N GLN A 463 -3.24 17.97 -34.14
CA GLN A 463 -2.03 17.87 -34.97
C GLN A 463 -1.71 16.44 -35.43
N CYS A 464 -2.28 15.43 -34.77
CA CYS A 464 -2.04 14.02 -35.05
C CYS A 464 -3.31 13.16 -34.98
N CYS A 465 -4.50 13.75 -35.11
CA CYS A 465 -5.78 13.08 -34.92
C CYS A 465 -5.96 11.81 -35.79
N ASP A 466 -5.52 11.84 -37.04
CA ASP A 466 -5.60 10.68 -37.96
C ASP A 466 -4.67 9.53 -37.53
N ARG A 467 -3.52 9.85 -36.92
CA ARG A 467 -2.63 8.84 -36.33
C ARG A 467 -3.17 8.32 -35.01
N LEU A 468 -3.78 9.19 -34.19
CA LEU A 468 -4.40 8.77 -32.93
C LEU A 468 -5.53 7.77 -33.18
N SER A 469 -6.42 8.02 -34.14
CA SER A 469 -7.57 7.15 -34.44
C SER A 469 -7.17 5.72 -34.87
N THR A 470 -6.03 5.58 -35.53
CA THR A 470 -5.48 4.30 -36.01
C THR A 470 -4.54 3.62 -35.02
N SER A 471 -4.06 4.35 -34.00
CA SER A 471 -3.18 3.80 -32.96
C SER A 471 -3.91 2.88 -31.98
N LYS A 472 -3.23 1.81 -31.56
CA LYS A 472 -3.74 0.84 -30.56
C LYS A 472 -4.21 1.51 -29.27
N TYR A 473 -3.46 2.49 -28.78
CA TYR A 473 -3.74 3.23 -27.54
C TYR A 473 -4.29 4.63 -27.81
N GLY A 474 -3.80 5.30 -28.86
CA GLY A 474 -4.22 6.65 -29.24
C GLY A 474 -5.71 6.76 -29.54
N ARG A 475 -6.35 5.69 -30.03
CA ARG A 475 -7.79 5.69 -30.34
C ARG A 475 -8.67 5.95 -29.12
N PHE A 476 -8.22 5.56 -27.92
CA PHE A 476 -8.95 5.82 -26.68
C PHE A 476 -8.87 7.30 -26.30
N VAL A 477 -7.69 7.91 -26.46
CA VAL A 477 -7.49 9.35 -26.28
C VAL A 477 -8.29 10.13 -27.31
N GLU A 478 -8.32 9.69 -28.58
CA GLU A 478 -9.12 10.35 -29.61
C GLU A 478 -10.62 10.24 -29.34
N LYS A 479 -11.11 9.10 -28.87
CA LYS A 479 -12.51 8.96 -28.46
C LYS A 479 -12.86 9.92 -27.31
N LEU A 480 -11.94 10.11 -26.37
CA LEU A 480 -12.10 10.97 -25.20
C LEU A 480 -12.13 12.45 -25.57
N VAL A 481 -11.05 12.92 -26.22
CA VAL A 481 -10.82 14.33 -26.56
C VAL A 481 -11.65 14.74 -27.79
N SER A 482 -11.87 13.80 -28.72
CA SER A 482 -12.51 14.04 -30.03
C SER A 482 -11.80 15.17 -30.79
N SER A 483 -10.48 15.05 -30.93
CA SER A 483 -9.65 16.10 -31.51
C SER A 483 -9.89 16.30 -33.01
N ARG A 484 -10.37 15.26 -33.72
CA ARG A 484 -10.85 15.37 -35.10
C ARG A 484 -12.09 16.28 -35.19
N ALA A 485 -13.06 16.08 -34.31
CA ALA A 485 -14.25 16.92 -34.26
C ALA A 485 -13.91 18.38 -33.88
N TYR A 486 -12.88 18.58 -33.05
CA TYR A 486 -12.33 19.91 -32.78
C TYR A 486 -11.73 20.55 -34.03
N LEU A 487 -10.94 19.79 -34.81
CA LEU A 487 -10.34 20.27 -36.05
C LEU A 487 -11.39 20.67 -37.09
N ASP A 488 -12.43 19.84 -37.27
CA ASP A 488 -13.46 20.06 -38.28
C ASP A 488 -14.41 21.21 -37.89
N ASN A 489 -14.83 21.29 -36.62
CA ASN A 489 -15.70 22.37 -36.14
C ASN A 489 -15.48 22.65 -34.64
N PRO A 490 -14.58 23.59 -34.30
CA PRO A 490 -14.31 23.96 -32.91
C PRO A 490 -15.57 24.43 -32.15
N VAL A 491 -16.49 25.14 -32.82
CA VAL A 491 -17.70 25.68 -32.18
C VAL A 491 -18.62 24.55 -31.71
N ARG A 492 -18.89 23.58 -32.59
CA ARG A 492 -19.72 22.40 -32.26
C ARG A 492 -19.05 21.53 -31.21
N TRP A 493 -17.72 21.39 -31.28
CA TRP A 493 -16.95 20.67 -30.28
C TRP A 493 -17.07 21.31 -28.91
N ARG A 494 -16.90 22.64 -28.80
CA ARG A 494 -17.05 23.38 -27.53
C ARG A 494 -18.42 23.16 -26.90
N ALA A 495 -19.48 23.21 -27.70
CA ALA A 495 -20.85 22.96 -27.23
C ALA A 495 -21.06 21.53 -26.69
N THR A 496 -20.27 20.55 -27.15
CA THR A 496 -20.42 19.14 -26.78
C THR A 496 -19.50 18.73 -25.62
N LYS A 497 -18.27 19.27 -25.57
CA LYS A 497 -17.19 18.80 -24.68
C LYS A 497 -16.87 19.73 -23.52
N LEU A 498 -17.31 20.98 -23.58
CA LEU A 498 -17.09 21.96 -22.52
C LEU A 498 -18.36 22.15 -21.68
N PRO A 499 -18.23 22.39 -20.37
CA PRO A 499 -19.37 22.74 -19.53
C PRO A 499 -20.01 24.06 -20.00
N ALA A 500 -21.34 24.20 -19.84
CA ALA A 500 -22.10 25.38 -20.25
C ALA A 500 -21.60 26.67 -19.57
N GLU A 501 -21.76 27.82 -20.23
CA GLU A 501 -21.41 29.11 -19.60
C GLU A 501 -22.36 29.38 -18.44
N GLN A 502 -21.85 29.33 -17.21
CA GLN A 502 -22.50 30.04 -16.11
C GLN A 502 -22.36 31.53 -16.41
N LYS A 503 -23.40 32.12 -17.02
CA LYS A 503 -23.54 33.58 -17.10
C LYS A 503 -23.48 34.13 -15.69
N LYS A 504 -22.36 34.74 -15.29
CA LYS A 504 -22.30 35.58 -14.09
C LYS A 504 -23.38 36.65 -14.25
N ALA A 505 -24.43 36.55 -13.43
CA ALA A 505 -25.42 37.59 -13.30
C ALA A 505 -24.71 38.85 -12.80
N VAL A 506 -24.53 39.81 -13.71
CA VAL A 506 -24.20 41.19 -13.37
C VAL A 506 -25.47 41.80 -12.79
N SER A 507 -25.70 41.62 -11.49
CA SER A 507 -26.65 42.45 -10.74
C SER A 507 -25.85 43.48 -9.95
N ASN A 508 -25.54 44.60 -10.59
CA ASN A 508 -25.19 45.84 -9.89
C ASN A 508 -25.46 47.04 -10.80
N SER A 509 -26.72 47.46 -10.86
CA SER A 509 -27.10 48.83 -11.18
C SER A 509 -28.55 49.11 -10.79
N ALA A 510 -28.81 49.37 -9.50
CA ALA A 510 -29.90 50.27 -9.06
C ALA A 510 -29.90 50.42 -7.53
N GLN A 511 -28.89 51.08 -6.96
CA GLN A 511 -29.05 51.67 -5.63
C GLN A 511 -28.07 52.83 -5.42
N LYS A 512 -28.40 54.00 -5.99
CA LYS A 512 -28.03 55.31 -5.42
C LYS A 512 -28.85 56.43 -6.05
N LYS A 513 -29.36 57.31 -5.18
CA LYS A 513 -30.21 58.51 -5.40
C LYS A 513 -31.71 58.16 -5.40
N ARG A 514 -32.55 58.64 -4.47
CA ARG A 514 -32.55 59.89 -3.70
C ARG A 514 -33.31 59.74 -2.38
N SER A 515 -32.86 60.53 -1.41
CA SER A 515 -33.40 60.77 -0.08
C SER A 515 -34.64 61.68 -0.06
N SER A 516 -35.42 61.48 1.02
CA SER A 516 -36.21 62.42 1.85
C SER A 516 -37.57 62.98 1.42
N SER A 517 -38.53 62.77 2.34
CA SER A 517 -39.75 63.55 2.69
C SER A 517 -40.85 63.65 1.62
N ASN A 518 -42.15 63.41 1.89
CA ASN A 518 -42.95 63.91 3.01
C ASN A 518 -44.32 63.16 3.14
N SER A 519 -44.77 63.01 4.38
CA SER A 519 -46.15 63.15 4.93
C SER A 519 -47.44 62.71 4.17
N VAL A 520 -48.19 61.82 4.86
CA VAL A 520 -49.62 61.94 5.27
C VAL A 520 -50.72 61.90 4.19
N ALA A 521 -51.54 60.83 4.20
CA ALA A 521 -52.96 60.85 4.62
C ALA A 521 -53.72 59.56 4.21
N LYS A 522 -54.41 58.95 5.20
CA LYS A 522 -55.81 58.43 5.22
C LYS A 522 -56.31 57.57 4.02
N SER A 523 -57.07 56.48 4.17
CA SER A 523 -58.03 56.11 5.22
C SER A 523 -58.67 54.75 4.92
N VAL A 524 -58.92 54.02 6.02
CA VAL A 524 -60.10 53.17 6.33
C VAL A 524 -60.20 51.75 5.71
N PRO A 525 -60.26 50.71 6.57
CA PRO A 525 -60.71 49.36 6.23
C PRO A 525 -62.15 49.11 6.73
N GLN A 526 -62.94 48.32 5.98
CA GLN A 526 -64.08 47.60 6.53
C GLN A 526 -64.20 46.21 5.89
N LYS A 527 -63.84 45.19 6.68
CA LYS A 527 -64.41 43.84 6.58
C LYS A 527 -65.71 43.83 7.39
N ARG A 528 -66.75 43.15 6.91
CA ARG A 528 -67.56 42.25 7.75
C ARG A 528 -68.25 41.16 6.93
N PRO A 529 -68.55 40.01 7.57
CA PRO A 529 -68.65 38.70 6.96
C PRO A 529 -70.08 38.15 6.96
N LYS A 530 -70.25 36.92 6.47
CA LYS A 530 -71.15 35.94 7.07
C LYS A 530 -70.34 34.75 7.53
#